data_AF-A0A1D1UFP9-F1
#
_entry.id   AF-A0A1D1UFP9-F1
#
_cell.length_a   1.000
_cell.length_b   1.000
_cell.length_c   1.000
_cell.angle_alpha   90.00
_cell.angle_beta   90.00
_cell.angle_gamma   90.00
#
_symmetry.space_group_name_H-M   'P 1'
#
loop_
_entity.id
_entity.type
_entity.pdbx_description
1 polymer ?
#
loop_
_entity_poly.entity_id
_entity_poly.type
_entity_poly.pdbx_seq_one_letter_code
_entity_poly.pdbx_strand_id
1 'polypeptide(L)'
;MGNTLSCCIPPGVSESKTSKRTRRSVENGLEGFDVRDEHNARQDVVINKHYSRTNSHNFHDTNGFVHYPSTKNSESVSNIQHISEREPEDGINDPSINPRTGPLFMVRSKSELREGRERKRRSQYNGMENQGTPSDVSAAGSGGPIRKFNSCSTIYVDDSTVSQPNLRNTIKCVSLAIYYHIKNREEREARTIDIFDEKLHPLSKDELSFDYDRVDPEHRHIYRFLRTLFNAAQLTAECAIVTLVYLERLLTYGEMDIGPSNWKRMVLGAVLLASKVWDDQAVWNVDYCQIMRDIKVEDMNELERNFLELLQFNINVPASVYAKYYFDLRSLADANDMSFPSEQLSVEKAQKLEALSRDCAQKFSDGAPLAVKRSSSLDKIAGSNRRSVAILS
;
A
#
# COMPACT_ATOMS: atom_id res chain seq x y z
N MET A 1 -27.49 60.61 -12.58
CA MET A 1 -28.88 60.19 -12.84
C MET A 1 -28.81 58.98 -13.76
N GLY A 2 -29.44 57.84 -13.51
CA GLY A 2 -30.24 57.43 -12.34
C GLY A 2 -31.23 56.32 -12.74
N ASN A 3 -31.44 55.33 -11.86
CA ASN A 3 -32.43 54.25 -11.95
C ASN A 3 -32.20 53.20 -13.07
N THR A 4 -32.82 52.00 -13.07
CA THR A 4 -32.90 50.86 -12.10
C THR A 4 -34.06 49.95 -12.53
N LEU A 5 -33.86 48.62 -12.48
CA LEU A 5 -34.87 47.56 -12.23
C LEU A 5 -36.15 47.46 -13.11
N SER A 6 -36.43 46.26 -13.65
CA SER A 6 -37.48 45.37 -13.11
C SER A 6 -37.60 44.04 -13.88
N CYS A 7 -38.10 42.99 -13.21
CA CYS A 7 -38.66 41.77 -13.84
C CYS A 7 -40.19 41.88 -13.97
N CYS A 8 -40.87 41.00 -14.73
CA CYS A 8 -42.31 40.66 -14.58
C CYS A 8 -42.78 39.39 -15.36
N ILE A 9 -43.89 38.77 -14.90
CA ILE A 9 -44.45 37.39 -15.17
C ILE A 9 -45.98 37.40 -14.81
N PRO A 10 -46.95 36.54 -15.27
CA PRO A 10 -47.01 35.41 -16.24
C PRO A 10 -47.84 35.82 -17.51
N PRO A 11 -49.04 35.31 -17.97
CA PRO A 11 -49.96 34.17 -17.60
C PRO A 11 -49.49 32.76 -18.09
N GLY A 12 -50.25 31.64 -18.15
CA GLY A 12 -51.69 31.29 -17.91
C GLY A 12 -52.39 30.80 -19.21
N VAL A 13 -53.16 29.70 -19.32
CA VAL A 13 -54.25 29.15 -18.47
C VAL A 13 -54.65 27.68 -18.88
N SER A 14 -55.02 26.81 -17.90
CA SER A 14 -55.91 25.59 -17.93
C SER A 14 -55.69 24.41 -18.94
N GLU A 15 -56.20 23.16 -18.80
CA GLU A 15 -56.82 22.39 -17.68
C GLU A 15 -56.78 20.83 -17.88
N SER A 16 -56.46 20.05 -16.83
CA SER A 16 -57.13 18.84 -16.23
C SER A 16 -57.78 17.67 -17.06
N LYS A 17 -58.10 16.42 -16.59
CA LYS A 17 -58.36 15.75 -15.27
C LYS A 17 -58.10 14.20 -15.23
N THR A 18 -57.75 13.67 -14.04
CA THR A 18 -58.15 12.34 -13.44
C THR A 18 -57.68 11.00 -14.08
N SER A 19 -57.67 9.82 -13.41
CA SER A 19 -58.28 9.38 -12.12
C SER A 19 -57.47 8.34 -11.29
N LYS A 20 -57.99 7.93 -10.11
CA LYS A 20 -57.34 7.24 -8.97
C LYS A 20 -57.91 5.82 -8.66
N ARG A 21 -57.12 4.96 -7.97
CA ARG A 21 -57.50 4.10 -6.79
C ARG A 21 -56.23 3.42 -6.21
N THR A 22 -55.81 3.44 -4.92
CA THR A 22 -56.36 3.01 -3.59
C THR A 22 -56.81 1.54 -3.51
N ARG A 23 -56.60 0.76 -2.41
CA ARG A 23 -56.15 0.96 -0.99
C ARG A 23 -55.43 -0.36 -0.51
N ARG A 24 -54.99 -0.67 0.74
CA ARG A 24 -55.54 -0.48 2.11
C ARG A 24 -54.48 -0.84 3.20
N SER A 25 -54.76 -0.56 4.48
CA SER A 25 -53.88 -0.76 5.66
C SER A 25 -54.37 -1.86 6.64
N VAL A 26 -53.53 -2.23 7.63
CA VAL A 26 -53.89 -2.89 8.90
C VAL A 26 -53.05 -2.27 10.05
N GLU A 27 -53.58 -2.24 11.27
CA GLU A 27 -52.96 -1.69 12.49
C GLU A 27 -52.81 -2.75 13.60
N ASN A 28 -52.05 -2.39 14.65
CA ASN A 28 -51.93 -2.94 16.03
C ASN A 28 -50.42 -3.03 16.40
N GLY A 29 -49.91 -2.54 17.54
CA GLY A 29 -50.53 -1.84 18.68
C GLY A 29 -50.14 -2.49 20.01
N LEU A 30 -49.53 -1.74 20.94
CA LEU A 30 -49.35 -2.09 22.37
C LEU A 30 -48.85 -0.88 23.19
N GLU A 31 -48.85 -1.02 24.51
CA GLU A 31 -48.80 0.06 25.51
C GLU A 31 -47.38 0.28 26.11
N GLY A 32 -47.26 1.11 27.16
CA GLY A 32 -46.01 1.41 27.87
C GLY A 32 -46.16 1.51 29.39
N PHE A 33 -45.09 1.95 30.06
CA PHE A 33 -44.84 2.01 31.51
C PHE A 33 -44.56 0.67 32.23
N ASP A 34 -43.32 0.51 32.70
CA ASP A 34 -43.02 0.53 34.14
C ASP A 34 -41.63 1.17 34.37
N VAL A 35 -41.31 1.60 35.59
CA VAL A 35 -40.04 2.25 35.97
C VAL A 35 -39.58 1.71 37.33
N ARG A 36 -38.41 1.05 37.38
CA ARG A 36 -37.70 0.72 38.62
C ARG A 36 -36.18 0.77 38.46
N ASP A 37 -35.53 1.42 39.41
CA ASP A 37 -34.09 1.32 39.68
C ASP A 37 -33.75 -0.02 40.38
N GLU A 38 -32.51 -0.50 40.27
CA GLU A 38 -31.51 -0.43 41.36
C GLU A 38 -30.25 -1.30 41.13
N HIS A 39 -29.10 -0.68 41.39
CA HIS A 39 -27.86 -1.21 41.99
C HIS A 39 -27.06 -2.44 41.47
N ASN A 40 -25.76 -2.16 41.29
CA ASN A 40 -24.58 -3.04 41.38
C ASN A 40 -24.34 -4.12 40.29
N ALA A 41 -23.10 -4.49 39.97
CA ALA A 41 -21.80 -4.08 40.53
C ALA A 41 -20.74 -3.81 39.44
N ARG A 42 -19.76 -2.94 39.74
CA ARG A 42 -18.49 -2.86 38.99
C ARG A 42 -17.47 -3.82 39.59
N GLN A 43 -16.61 -4.40 38.76
CA GLN A 43 -15.39 -5.08 39.20
C GLN A 43 -14.17 -4.51 38.46
N ASP A 44 -13.52 -3.54 39.09
CA ASP A 44 -12.24 -2.99 38.65
C ASP A 44 -11.10 -3.96 39.03
N VAL A 45 -10.46 -4.59 38.03
CA VAL A 45 -9.35 -5.53 38.27
C VAL A 45 -8.02 -4.75 38.41
N VAL A 46 -7.70 -4.38 39.66
CA VAL A 46 -6.42 -3.73 40.00
C VAL A 46 -5.29 -4.78 40.03
N ILE A 47 -4.46 -4.81 38.99
CA ILE A 47 -3.26 -5.66 38.96
C ILE A 47 -2.15 -5.01 39.81
N ASN A 48 -1.96 -5.54 41.03
CA ASN A 48 -1.03 -4.99 42.00
C ASN A 48 0.40 -5.50 41.77
N LYS A 49 1.39 -4.58 41.67
CA LYS A 49 2.80 -4.94 41.42
C LYS A 49 3.54 -5.24 42.73
N HIS A 50 3.95 -6.49 42.93
CA HIS A 50 4.95 -6.84 43.94
C HIS A 50 6.18 -7.52 43.30
N TYR A 51 7.25 -6.75 43.14
CA TYR A 51 8.61 -7.28 42.96
C TYR A 51 9.36 -7.11 44.29
N SER A 52 9.45 -8.19 45.06
CA SER A 52 10.22 -8.21 46.31
C SER A 52 11.71 -8.35 46.01
N ARG A 53 12.52 -7.48 46.61
CA ARG A 53 13.97 -7.37 46.38
C ARG A 53 14.73 -7.98 47.56
N THR A 54 15.37 -9.12 47.35
CA THR A 54 16.34 -9.70 48.30
C THR A 54 17.70 -9.89 47.61
N ASN A 55 18.77 -9.73 48.39
CA ASN A 55 20.15 -9.82 47.91
C ASN A 55 20.99 -10.51 49.00
N SER A 56 21.71 -11.56 48.64
CA SER A 56 22.66 -12.23 49.54
C SER A 56 23.69 -13.03 48.74
N HIS A 57 24.97 -12.66 48.88
CA HIS A 57 26.07 -13.55 48.51
C HIS A 57 26.04 -14.82 49.39
N ASN A 58 26.59 -15.92 48.88
CA ASN A 58 27.67 -16.60 49.60
C ASN A 58 28.58 -17.37 48.64
N PHE A 59 29.86 -17.45 49.02
CA PHE A 59 30.86 -18.30 48.37
C PHE A 59 30.69 -19.76 48.79
N HIS A 60 31.12 -20.69 47.94
CA HIS A 60 31.80 -21.89 48.43
C HIS A 60 32.72 -22.50 47.36
N ASP A 61 34.02 -22.60 47.67
CA ASP A 61 34.99 -23.32 46.85
C ASP A 61 34.85 -24.84 47.00
N THR A 62 35.07 -25.57 45.90
CA THR A 62 35.58 -26.95 45.93
C THR A 62 36.62 -27.15 44.81
N ASN A 63 37.85 -27.47 45.18
CA ASN A 63 38.93 -27.76 44.24
C ASN A 63 38.79 -29.19 43.67
N GLY A 64 38.93 -29.34 42.35
CA GLY A 64 39.08 -30.63 41.65
C GLY A 64 40.20 -30.55 40.63
N PHE A 65 41.30 -31.30 40.85
CA PHE A 65 42.57 -31.12 40.13
C PHE A 65 42.91 -32.36 39.30
N VAL A 66 42.92 -32.24 37.96
CA VAL A 66 43.34 -33.29 37.00
C VAL A 66 44.20 -32.64 35.91
N HIS A 67 45.13 -33.40 35.32
CA HIS A 67 46.41 -32.84 34.85
C HIS A 67 46.66 -33.00 33.33
N TYR A 68 46.73 -31.87 32.61
CA TYR A 68 47.59 -31.66 31.40
C TYR A 68 47.19 -32.42 30.11
N PRO A 69 47.72 -32.09 28.89
CA PRO A 69 48.92 -31.32 28.57
C PRO A 69 48.73 -29.95 27.89
N SER A 70 49.83 -29.21 27.77
CA SER A 70 49.89 -27.89 27.14
C SER A 70 50.20 -27.97 25.64
N THR A 71 49.37 -27.32 24.83
CA THR A 71 49.74 -26.82 23.50
C THR A 71 49.83 -25.29 23.56
N LYS A 72 50.94 -24.73 23.07
CA LYS A 72 51.09 -23.28 22.94
C LYS A 72 50.40 -22.82 21.65
N ASN A 73 49.27 -22.12 21.77
CA ASN A 73 48.82 -21.21 20.73
C ASN A 73 48.46 -19.87 21.38
N SER A 74 49.03 -18.78 20.89
CA SER A 74 48.83 -17.43 21.43
C SER A 74 47.61 -16.78 20.78
N GLU A 75 46.43 -17.28 21.09
CA GLU A 75 45.17 -16.73 20.59
C GLU A 75 44.67 -15.63 21.52
N SER A 76 44.51 -14.42 20.95
CA SER A 76 44.02 -13.24 21.66
C SER A 76 42.58 -13.42 22.12
N VAL A 77 42.32 -13.22 23.41
CA VAL A 77 40.99 -13.35 24.05
C VAL A 77 40.09 -12.14 23.74
N SER A 78 40.02 -11.78 22.46
CA SER A 78 39.35 -10.59 21.92
C SER A 78 38.67 -10.90 20.58
N ASN A 79 38.14 -12.12 20.44
CA ASN A 79 37.40 -12.58 19.26
C ASN A 79 35.95 -12.98 19.64
N ILE A 80 35.34 -12.19 20.52
CA ILE A 80 33.89 -12.21 20.75
C ILE A 80 33.26 -11.53 19.53
N GLN A 81 32.65 -12.30 18.62
CA GLN A 81 31.91 -11.74 17.50
C GLN A 81 30.89 -10.70 18.00
N HIS A 82 30.82 -9.58 17.30
CA HIS A 82 29.92 -8.50 17.70
C HIS A 82 28.47 -8.94 17.52
N ILE A 83 27.54 -8.44 18.34
CA ILE A 83 26.15 -8.95 18.35
C ILE A 83 25.46 -8.79 16.97
N SER A 84 25.88 -7.80 16.18
CA SER A 84 25.44 -7.58 14.79
C SER A 84 25.93 -8.63 13.78
N GLU A 85 26.91 -9.46 14.13
CA GLU A 85 27.46 -10.55 13.30
C GLU A 85 26.80 -11.89 13.64
N ARG A 86 25.77 -11.87 14.49
CA ARG A 86 25.08 -13.04 15.04
C ARG A 86 23.61 -13.14 14.62
N GLU A 87 23.13 -12.19 13.83
CA GLU A 87 21.85 -12.31 13.13
C GLU A 87 22.07 -13.08 11.82
N PRO A 88 21.13 -13.93 11.37
CA PRO A 88 21.31 -14.73 10.17
C PRO A 88 21.35 -13.86 8.90
N GLU A 89 22.32 -14.15 8.02
CA GLU A 89 22.49 -13.51 6.70
C GLU A 89 21.23 -13.63 5.81
N ASP A 90 20.34 -14.57 6.10
CA ASP A 90 19.07 -14.81 5.40
C ASP A 90 18.22 -13.53 5.26
N GLY A 91 18.21 -12.67 6.29
CA GLY A 91 17.47 -11.40 6.28
C GLY A 91 18.07 -10.30 5.39
N ILE A 92 19.29 -10.48 4.87
CA ILE A 92 19.96 -9.48 4.03
C ILE A 92 19.36 -9.44 2.62
N ASN A 93 18.89 -10.58 2.11
CA ASN A 93 18.41 -10.72 0.74
C ASN A 93 16.91 -10.43 0.55
N ASP A 94 16.12 -10.47 1.63
CA ASP A 94 14.67 -10.23 1.58
C ASP A 94 14.34 -8.73 1.37
N PRO A 95 13.71 -8.34 0.23
CA PRO A 95 13.32 -6.95 -0.03
C PRO A 95 12.16 -6.46 0.85
N SER A 96 11.44 -7.36 1.51
CA SER A 96 10.36 -7.04 2.43
C SER A 96 10.85 -6.58 3.81
N ILE A 97 12.12 -6.86 4.16
CA ILE A 97 12.79 -6.41 5.39
C ILE A 97 13.85 -5.35 5.03
N ASN A 98 14.65 -5.59 3.99
CA ASN A 98 15.78 -4.74 3.62
C ASN A 98 15.46 -3.81 2.45
N PRO A 99 15.39 -2.47 2.64
CA PRO A 99 15.09 -1.52 1.55
C PRO A 99 16.25 -1.34 0.55
N ARG A 100 17.40 -2.00 0.74
CA ARG A 100 18.52 -2.02 -0.22
C ARG A 100 18.31 -3.04 -1.33
N THR A 101 17.65 -4.16 -1.04
CA THR A 101 17.21 -5.12 -2.05
C THR A 101 15.98 -4.58 -2.78
N GLY A 102 15.80 -4.97 -4.04
CA GLY A 102 14.67 -4.54 -4.86
C GLY A 102 13.48 -5.48 -4.67
N PRO A 103 12.24 -4.96 -4.57
CA PRO A 103 11.02 -5.78 -4.56
C PRO A 103 11.02 -6.82 -5.67
N LEU A 104 10.43 -7.99 -5.41
CA LEU A 104 10.43 -9.10 -6.35
C LEU A 104 9.72 -8.71 -7.67
N PHE A 105 8.70 -7.84 -7.60
CA PHE A 105 8.02 -7.33 -8.80
C PHE A 105 8.96 -6.52 -9.72
N MET A 106 10.01 -5.87 -9.20
CA MET A 106 10.99 -5.15 -10.02
C MET A 106 11.95 -6.10 -10.75
N VAL A 107 12.12 -7.33 -10.24
CA VAL A 107 12.81 -8.41 -10.94
C VAL A 107 11.89 -8.99 -12.00
N ARG A 108 10.66 -9.39 -11.64
CA ARG A 108 9.70 -9.99 -12.58
C ARG A 108 9.17 -9.03 -13.66
N SER A 109 9.27 -7.71 -13.49
CA SER A 109 8.94 -6.70 -14.52
C SER A 109 10.15 -6.10 -15.27
N LYS A 110 11.37 -6.64 -15.07
CA LYS A 110 12.63 -6.07 -15.54
C LYS A 110 12.73 -5.82 -17.07
N SER A 111 12.09 -6.66 -17.88
CA SER A 111 12.00 -6.49 -19.35
C SER A 111 11.19 -5.23 -19.70
N GLU A 112 10.00 -5.10 -19.15
CA GLU A 112 9.06 -3.99 -19.40
C GLU A 112 9.59 -2.67 -18.84
N LEU A 113 10.29 -2.71 -17.69
CA LEU A 113 11.04 -1.59 -17.14
C LEU A 113 12.17 -1.10 -18.08
N ARG A 114 12.80 -2.01 -18.84
CA ARG A 114 13.81 -1.67 -19.85
C ARG A 114 13.13 -1.11 -21.11
N GLU A 115 12.18 -1.84 -21.67
CA GLU A 115 11.47 -1.43 -22.88
C GLU A 115 10.78 -0.08 -22.71
N GLY A 116 10.07 0.16 -21.60
CA GLY A 116 9.44 1.46 -21.29
C GLY A 116 10.42 2.64 -21.33
N ARG A 117 11.67 2.42 -20.91
CA ARG A 117 12.74 3.44 -21.01
C ARG A 117 13.19 3.62 -22.46
N GLU A 118 13.32 2.55 -23.24
CA GLU A 118 13.68 2.60 -24.66
C GLU A 118 12.57 3.27 -25.51
N ARG A 119 11.29 2.89 -25.29
CA ARG A 119 10.07 3.52 -25.84
C ARG A 119 10.10 5.05 -25.61
N LYS A 120 10.33 5.49 -24.36
CA LYS A 120 10.41 6.91 -24.00
C LYS A 120 11.59 7.64 -24.61
N ARG A 121 12.80 7.06 -24.63
CA ARG A 121 13.98 7.68 -25.26
C ARG A 121 13.77 7.87 -26.76
N ARG A 122 13.13 6.91 -27.44
CA ARG A 122 12.77 7.02 -28.86
C ARG A 122 11.71 8.11 -29.09
N SER A 123 10.66 8.15 -28.27
CA SER A 123 9.63 9.21 -28.32
C SER A 123 10.23 10.61 -28.12
N GLN A 124 11.16 10.77 -27.18
CA GLN A 124 11.86 12.04 -26.93
C GLN A 124 12.74 12.48 -28.11
N TYR A 125 13.39 11.53 -28.80
CA TYR A 125 14.21 11.81 -29.98
C TYR A 125 13.35 12.25 -31.18
N ASN A 126 12.34 11.45 -31.53
CA ASN A 126 11.38 11.77 -32.60
C ASN A 126 10.66 13.11 -32.36
N GLY A 127 10.37 13.46 -31.10
CA GLY A 127 9.75 14.74 -30.74
C GLY A 127 10.64 15.98 -30.92
N MET A 128 11.94 15.79 -31.19
CA MET A 128 12.89 16.87 -31.47
C MET A 128 13.11 17.08 -32.97
N GLU A 129 13.09 15.99 -33.77
CA GLU A 129 13.20 16.07 -35.24
C GLU A 129 11.95 16.73 -35.87
N ASN A 130 10.76 16.52 -35.28
CA ASN A 130 9.50 17.12 -35.74
C ASN A 130 9.33 18.62 -35.40
N GLN A 131 10.39 19.33 -35.03
CA GLN A 131 10.40 20.82 -34.95
C GLN A 131 10.89 21.48 -36.25
N GLY A 132 11.15 20.71 -37.31
CA GLY A 132 11.40 21.23 -38.65
C GLY A 132 10.11 21.70 -39.35
N THR A 133 10.10 22.96 -39.80
CA THR A 133 9.14 23.60 -40.75
C THR A 133 7.63 23.59 -40.39
N PRO A 134 7.01 24.76 -40.15
CA PRO A 134 5.56 24.89 -40.10
C PRO A 134 4.98 25.08 -41.53
N SER A 135 4.56 24.01 -42.19
CA SER A 135 3.89 24.07 -43.49
C SER A 135 2.83 22.97 -43.69
N ASP A 136 1.59 23.33 -43.33
CA ASP A 136 0.30 22.78 -43.79
C ASP A 136 -0.10 21.32 -43.54
N VAL A 137 -1.43 21.11 -43.73
CA VAL A 137 -2.18 19.85 -43.85
C VAL A 137 -2.33 18.96 -42.60
N SER A 138 -3.35 19.30 -41.81
CA SER A 138 -4.51 18.42 -41.55
C SER A 138 -4.27 16.91 -41.30
N ALA A 139 -3.45 16.55 -40.32
CA ALA A 139 -3.34 15.18 -39.82
C ALA A 139 -3.73 15.08 -38.33
N ALA A 140 -4.85 14.42 -38.03
CA ALA A 140 -5.26 14.08 -36.67
C ALA A 140 -4.45 12.88 -36.11
N GLY A 141 -3.12 13.00 -36.13
CA GLY A 141 -2.20 11.99 -35.59
C GLY A 141 -2.16 12.01 -34.06
N SER A 142 -2.07 10.84 -33.44
CA SER A 142 -2.07 10.65 -31.98
C SER A 142 -0.75 11.04 -31.32
N GLY A 143 -0.38 12.32 -31.41
CA GLY A 143 0.72 12.90 -30.65
C GLY A 143 0.40 12.87 -29.15
N GLY A 144 0.89 11.85 -28.44
CA GLY A 144 0.80 11.77 -26.99
C GLY A 144 1.40 13.02 -26.32
N PRO A 145 0.83 13.51 -25.21
CA PRO A 145 1.23 14.80 -24.64
C PRO A 145 2.72 14.80 -24.26
N ILE A 146 3.47 15.73 -24.86
CA ILE A 146 4.90 15.90 -24.59
C ILE A 146 5.10 16.09 -23.08
N ARG A 147 5.81 15.14 -22.46
CA ARG A 147 6.05 15.12 -21.02
C ARG A 147 6.92 16.31 -20.64
N LYS A 148 6.30 17.34 -20.08
CA LYS A 148 6.99 18.57 -19.63
C LYS A 148 7.84 18.26 -18.41
N PHE A 149 9.03 18.86 -18.36
CA PHE A 149 9.97 18.72 -17.25
C PHE A 149 10.03 20.01 -16.42
N ASN A 150 10.28 19.88 -15.12
CA ASN A 150 10.42 21.02 -14.20
C ASN A 150 11.79 21.68 -14.41
N SER A 151 11.87 22.54 -15.42
CA SER A 151 13.09 23.28 -15.82
C SER A 151 12.83 24.74 -16.20
N CYS A 152 11.58 25.19 -16.07
CA CYS A 152 11.12 26.56 -16.36
C CYS A 152 10.32 27.11 -15.16
N SER A 153 9.75 28.32 -15.28
CA SER A 153 8.90 28.94 -14.24
C SER A 153 7.67 28.11 -13.86
N THR A 154 7.08 27.38 -14.81
CA THR A 154 5.95 26.47 -14.54
C THR A 154 6.43 25.14 -13.94
N ILE A 155 6.12 24.92 -12.66
CA ILE A 155 6.35 23.64 -11.98
C ILE A 155 5.11 22.74 -12.17
N TYR A 156 5.31 21.49 -12.53
CA TYR A 156 4.28 20.45 -12.60
C TYR A 156 4.44 19.47 -11.42
N VAL A 157 3.35 19.15 -10.73
CA VAL A 157 3.33 18.37 -9.47
C VAL A 157 2.13 17.41 -9.45
N ASP A 158 2.41 16.11 -9.38
CA ASP A 158 1.42 15.06 -9.08
C ASP A 158 0.96 15.15 -7.61
N ASP A 159 -0.32 14.90 -7.36
CA ASP A 159 -0.91 14.89 -6.01
C ASP A 159 -0.59 13.62 -5.22
N SER A 160 -0.14 12.55 -5.87
CA SER A 160 0.33 11.35 -5.17
C SER A 160 1.72 11.58 -4.56
N THR A 161 1.78 11.62 -3.22
CA THR A 161 3.02 11.65 -2.43
C THR A 161 3.26 10.33 -1.71
N VAL A 162 4.45 10.09 -1.15
CA VAL A 162 4.74 8.86 -0.39
C VAL A 162 3.88 8.74 0.88
N SER A 163 3.55 9.88 1.49
CA SER A 163 2.73 10.00 2.71
C SER A 163 1.23 10.18 2.45
N GLN A 164 0.83 10.41 1.20
CA GLN A 164 -0.56 10.50 0.73
C GLN A 164 -0.60 9.97 -0.72
N PRO A 165 -0.61 8.64 -0.93
CA PRO A 165 -0.64 8.05 -2.26
C PRO A 165 -2.06 8.13 -2.85
N ASN A 166 -2.17 8.28 -4.17
CA ASN A 166 -3.50 8.25 -4.80
C ASN A 166 -3.99 6.80 -4.95
N LEU A 167 -5.03 6.41 -4.19
CA LEU A 167 -5.63 5.07 -4.15
C LEU A 167 -5.88 4.45 -5.53
N ARG A 168 -6.55 5.19 -6.43
CA ARG A 168 -6.89 4.72 -7.80
C ARG A 168 -5.64 4.43 -8.62
N ASN A 169 -4.57 5.17 -8.37
CA ASN A 169 -3.29 5.04 -9.06
C ASN A 169 -2.53 3.85 -8.47
N THR A 170 -2.39 3.78 -7.14
CA THR A 170 -1.71 2.69 -6.44
C THR A 170 -2.33 1.32 -6.76
N ILE A 171 -3.66 1.17 -6.69
CA ILE A 171 -4.33 -0.11 -7.02
C ILE A 171 -3.96 -0.58 -8.42
N LYS A 172 -3.92 0.30 -9.43
CA LYS A 172 -3.52 -0.05 -10.80
C LYS A 172 -2.07 -0.56 -10.87
N CYS A 173 -1.16 0.09 -10.14
CA CYS A 173 0.27 -0.27 -10.10
C CYS A 173 0.48 -1.61 -9.38
N VAL A 174 -0.17 -1.81 -8.24
CA VAL A 174 -0.13 -3.07 -7.47
C VAL A 174 -0.74 -4.22 -8.29
N SER A 175 -1.86 -3.98 -8.98
CA SER A 175 -2.44 -4.96 -9.92
C SER A 175 -1.47 -5.34 -11.04
N LEU A 176 -0.62 -4.40 -11.48
CA LEU A 176 0.37 -4.63 -12.53
C LEU A 176 1.60 -5.39 -12.00
N ALA A 177 2.04 -5.11 -10.77
CA ALA A 177 3.06 -5.90 -10.09
C ALA A 177 2.61 -7.36 -9.93
N ILE A 178 1.37 -7.59 -9.46
CA ILE A 178 0.77 -8.93 -9.33
C ILE A 178 0.62 -9.62 -10.70
N TYR A 179 0.23 -8.88 -11.74
CA TYR A 179 0.18 -9.41 -13.11
C TYR A 179 1.56 -9.91 -13.59
N TYR A 180 2.64 -9.16 -13.33
CA TYR A 180 3.99 -9.62 -13.66
C TYR A 180 4.49 -10.76 -12.76
N HIS A 181 4.06 -10.83 -11.50
CA HIS A 181 4.34 -11.98 -10.64
C HIS A 181 3.79 -13.28 -11.20
N ILE A 182 2.59 -13.24 -11.79
CA ILE A 182 1.96 -14.39 -12.43
C ILE A 182 2.58 -14.66 -13.81
N LYS A 183 2.53 -13.67 -14.71
CA LYS A 183 2.97 -13.80 -16.12
C LYS A 183 4.41 -14.27 -16.25
N ASN A 184 5.29 -13.75 -15.38
CA ASN A 184 6.71 -14.03 -15.38
C ASN A 184 7.11 -14.83 -14.12
N ARG A 185 6.24 -15.76 -13.70
CA ARG A 185 6.56 -16.77 -12.68
C ARG A 185 7.72 -17.65 -13.12
N GLU A 186 8.43 -18.19 -12.14
CA GLU A 186 9.47 -19.19 -12.40
C GLU A 186 8.83 -20.58 -12.35
N GLU A 187 9.10 -21.43 -13.35
CA GLU A 187 8.57 -22.80 -13.40
C GLU A 187 9.35 -23.73 -12.45
N ARG A 188 9.27 -23.42 -11.14
CA ARG A 188 9.74 -24.28 -10.05
C ARG A 188 8.66 -25.30 -9.68
N GLU A 189 9.07 -26.37 -9.00
CA GLU A 189 8.19 -27.21 -8.19
C GLU A 189 7.76 -26.43 -6.93
N ALA A 190 6.97 -25.37 -7.13
CA ALA A 190 6.54 -24.49 -6.06
C ALA A 190 5.50 -25.16 -5.14
N ARG A 191 5.54 -24.81 -3.86
CA ARG A 191 4.67 -25.42 -2.85
C ARG A 191 3.21 -25.03 -3.06
N THR A 192 2.38 -25.99 -3.47
CA THR A 192 0.92 -25.86 -3.45
C THR A 192 0.38 -26.03 -2.03
N ILE A 193 -0.59 -25.21 -1.63
CA ILE A 193 -1.29 -25.35 -0.34
C ILE A 193 -2.78 -25.14 -0.60
N ASP A 194 -3.58 -26.13 -0.23
CA ASP A 194 -5.01 -26.27 -0.54
C ASP A 194 -5.86 -25.03 -0.22
N ILE A 195 -5.56 -24.36 0.91
CA ILE A 195 -6.24 -23.13 1.37
C ILE A 195 -6.18 -21.97 0.37
N PHE A 196 -5.31 -22.02 -0.65
CA PHE A 196 -5.25 -21.01 -1.71
C PHE A 196 -5.90 -21.46 -3.03
N ASP A 197 -6.25 -22.73 -3.24
CA ASP A 197 -6.87 -23.17 -4.49
C ASP A 197 -8.34 -22.70 -4.57
N GLU A 198 -8.71 -22.09 -5.71
CA GLU A 198 -10.03 -21.54 -5.91
C GLU A 198 -11.13 -22.59 -6.11
N LYS A 199 -10.79 -23.81 -6.56
CA LYS A 199 -11.75 -24.91 -6.75
C LYS A 199 -12.06 -25.64 -5.44
N LEU A 200 -11.10 -25.73 -4.53
CA LEU A 200 -11.31 -26.30 -3.19
C LEU A 200 -12.15 -25.38 -2.28
N HIS A 201 -12.00 -24.05 -2.43
CA HIS A 201 -12.60 -23.07 -1.51
C HIS A 201 -13.44 -21.95 -2.19
N PRO A 202 -14.20 -22.16 -3.28
CA PRO A 202 -14.69 -21.12 -4.22
C PRO A 202 -15.08 -19.72 -3.67
N LEU A 203 -14.53 -18.67 -4.30
CA LEU A 203 -14.80 -17.25 -3.98
C LEU A 203 -16.05 -16.67 -4.68
N SER A 204 -16.69 -17.45 -5.55
CA SER A 204 -17.95 -17.12 -6.23
C SER A 204 -18.76 -18.40 -6.44
N LYS A 205 -20.05 -18.24 -6.76
CA LYS A 205 -20.93 -19.31 -7.23
C LYS A 205 -20.79 -19.63 -8.72
N ASP A 206 -20.03 -18.82 -9.46
CA ASP A 206 -19.76 -19.07 -10.88
C ASP A 206 -18.97 -20.38 -11.03
N GLU A 207 -19.43 -21.30 -11.88
CA GLU A 207 -18.68 -22.55 -12.15
C GLU A 207 -17.32 -22.21 -12.78
N LEU A 208 -16.25 -22.76 -12.19
CA LEU A 208 -14.90 -22.58 -12.71
C LEU A 208 -14.76 -23.29 -14.06
N SER A 209 -14.11 -22.62 -15.01
CA SER A 209 -13.78 -23.21 -16.31
C SER A 209 -12.89 -24.44 -16.14
N PHE A 210 -12.96 -25.38 -17.09
CA PHE A 210 -12.16 -26.60 -17.09
C PHE A 210 -10.64 -26.33 -17.10
N ASP A 211 -10.22 -25.14 -17.52
CA ASP A 211 -8.85 -24.65 -17.63
C ASP A 211 -8.49 -23.54 -16.61
N TYR A 212 -9.23 -23.45 -15.49
CA TYR A 212 -8.98 -22.47 -14.42
C TYR A 212 -7.56 -22.52 -13.83
N ASP A 213 -6.89 -23.66 -13.95
CA ASP A 213 -5.52 -23.94 -13.51
C ASP A 213 -4.44 -23.50 -14.53
N ARG A 214 -4.84 -23.19 -15.77
CA ARG A 214 -3.93 -23.00 -16.92
C ARG A 214 -3.94 -21.58 -17.50
N VAL A 215 -5.06 -20.86 -17.40
CA VAL A 215 -5.24 -19.58 -18.10
C VAL A 215 -4.90 -18.40 -17.17
N ASP A 216 -3.74 -17.79 -17.41
CA ASP A 216 -3.28 -16.60 -16.69
C ASP A 216 -4.29 -15.44 -16.75
N PRO A 217 -4.65 -14.83 -15.60
CA PRO A 217 -5.59 -13.71 -15.57
C PRO A 217 -5.00 -12.45 -16.22
N GLU A 218 -5.75 -11.81 -17.11
CA GLU A 218 -5.41 -10.46 -17.59
C GLU A 218 -5.26 -9.49 -16.40
N HIS A 219 -4.34 -8.53 -16.52
CA HIS A 219 -4.21 -7.37 -15.61
C HIS A 219 -5.56 -6.71 -15.27
N ARG A 220 -6.48 -6.64 -16.24
CA ARG A 220 -7.83 -6.09 -16.07
C ARG A 220 -8.68 -6.84 -15.04
N HIS A 221 -8.51 -8.15 -14.91
CA HIS A 221 -9.24 -8.97 -13.94
C HIS A 221 -8.68 -8.79 -12.52
N ILE A 222 -7.35 -8.78 -12.38
CA ILE A 222 -6.65 -8.47 -11.12
C ILE A 222 -7.05 -7.06 -10.62
N TYR A 223 -7.02 -6.07 -11.52
CA TYR A 223 -7.43 -4.70 -11.22
C TYR A 223 -8.91 -4.57 -10.84
N ARG A 224 -9.81 -5.32 -11.50
CA ARG A 224 -11.23 -5.38 -11.11
C ARG A 224 -11.40 -5.93 -9.71
N PHE A 225 -10.73 -7.05 -9.40
CA PHE A 225 -10.82 -7.72 -8.10
C PHE A 225 -10.35 -6.81 -6.95
N LEU A 226 -9.12 -6.29 -7.04
CA LEU A 226 -8.58 -5.36 -6.04
C LEU A 226 -9.44 -4.09 -5.90
N ARG A 227 -9.86 -3.47 -7.01
CA ARG A 227 -10.70 -2.27 -6.94
C ARG A 227 -12.05 -2.53 -6.29
N THR A 228 -12.66 -3.71 -6.48
CA THR A 228 -13.91 -4.07 -5.81
C THR A 228 -13.68 -4.22 -4.30
N LEU A 229 -12.64 -4.95 -3.87
CA LEU A 229 -12.31 -5.10 -2.45
C LEU A 229 -12.04 -3.75 -1.78
N PHE A 230 -11.08 -2.96 -2.31
CA PHE A 230 -10.68 -1.68 -1.72
C PHE A 230 -11.82 -0.65 -1.71
N ASN A 231 -12.66 -0.58 -2.74
CA ASN A 231 -13.81 0.33 -2.74
C ASN A 231 -14.90 -0.09 -1.75
N ALA A 232 -15.13 -1.40 -1.54
CA ALA A 232 -16.21 -1.90 -0.70
C ALA A 232 -15.83 -1.91 0.80
N ALA A 233 -14.59 -2.29 1.11
CA ALA A 233 -14.01 -2.23 2.46
C ALA A 233 -13.39 -0.85 2.79
N GLN A 234 -13.55 0.15 1.92
CA GLN A 234 -13.10 1.55 2.08
C GLN A 234 -11.59 1.74 2.36
N LEU A 235 -10.77 0.78 1.92
CA LEU A 235 -9.35 0.68 2.29
C LEU A 235 -8.45 1.76 1.67
N THR A 236 -7.43 2.14 2.42
CA THR A 236 -6.43 3.16 2.09
C THR A 236 -5.45 2.78 0.97
N ALA A 237 -4.77 3.76 0.38
CA ALA A 237 -3.82 3.54 -0.72
C ALA A 237 -2.53 2.88 -0.24
N GLU A 238 -2.17 3.20 0.99
CA GLU A 238 -1.08 2.69 1.79
C GLU A 238 -1.26 1.19 2.08
N CYS A 239 -2.49 0.77 2.46
CA CYS A 239 -2.87 -0.62 2.62
C CYS A 239 -2.65 -1.46 1.33
N ALA A 240 -2.86 -0.87 0.14
CA ALA A 240 -2.56 -1.56 -1.13
C ALA A 240 -1.05 -1.81 -1.35
N ILE A 241 -0.18 -0.98 -0.78
CA ILE A 241 1.28 -1.18 -0.83
C ILE A 241 1.68 -2.26 0.17
N VAL A 242 1.14 -2.23 1.39
CA VAL A 242 1.34 -3.28 2.42
C VAL A 242 0.87 -4.65 1.90
N THR A 243 -0.26 -4.70 1.20
CA THR A 243 -0.77 -5.91 0.52
C THR A 243 0.27 -6.53 -0.41
N LEU A 244 1.00 -5.72 -1.19
CA LEU A 244 2.03 -6.22 -2.10
C LEU A 244 3.29 -6.71 -1.36
N VAL A 245 3.67 -6.06 -0.25
CA VAL A 245 4.77 -6.53 0.62
C VAL A 245 4.42 -7.89 1.22
N TYR A 246 3.19 -8.06 1.72
CA TYR A 246 2.71 -9.34 2.29
C TYR A 246 2.59 -10.44 1.25
N LEU A 247 2.19 -10.12 0.02
CA LEU A 247 2.17 -11.09 -1.07
C LEU A 247 3.59 -11.55 -1.44
N GLU A 248 4.57 -10.64 -1.51
CA GLU A 248 5.97 -11.02 -1.77
C GLU A 248 6.60 -11.80 -0.60
N ARG A 249 6.20 -11.53 0.65
CA ARG A 249 6.54 -12.40 1.80
C ARG A 249 5.98 -13.81 1.64
N LEU A 250 4.71 -13.97 1.24
CA LEU A 250 4.12 -15.29 1.00
C LEU A 250 4.86 -16.06 -0.10
N LEU A 251 5.18 -15.40 -1.21
CA LEU A 251 5.96 -16.00 -2.30
C LEU A 251 7.35 -16.46 -1.82
N THR A 252 8.01 -15.65 -0.98
CA THR A 252 9.39 -15.89 -0.52
C THR A 252 9.47 -16.92 0.61
N TYR A 253 8.70 -16.74 1.69
CA TYR A 253 8.77 -17.60 2.88
C TYR A 253 7.94 -18.89 2.77
N GLY A 254 6.86 -18.86 1.97
CA GLY A 254 6.02 -20.03 1.73
C GLY A 254 6.55 -20.95 0.63
N GLU A 255 7.61 -20.53 -0.09
CA GLU A 255 8.16 -21.18 -1.29
C GLU A 255 7.06 -21.43 -2.36
N MET A 256 6.16 -20.45 -2.49
CA MET A 256 4.98 -20.49 -3.34
C MET A 256 5.17 -19.64 -4.59
N ASP A 257 4.57 -20.05 -5.71
CA ASP A 257 4.42 -19.23 -6.91
C ASP A 257 2.93 -18.95 -7.19
N ILE A 258 2.63 -17.72 -7.62
CA ILE A 258 1.27 -17.25 -7.89
C ILE A 258 0.88 -17.53 -9.35
N GLY A 259 -0.32 -18.08 -9.54
CA GLY A 259 -0.79 -18.63 -10.81
C GLY A 259 -2.32 -18.63 -10.95
N PRO A 260 -2.85 -19.21 -12.06
CA PRO A 260 -4.26 -19.15 -12.42
C PRO A 260 -5.24 -19.63 -11.34
N SER A 261 -4.92 -20.74 -10.67
CA SER A 261 -5.80 -21.38 -9.67
C SER A 261 -5.77 -20.75 -8.28
N ASN A 262 -4.76 -19.93 -7.94
CA ASN A 262 -4.52 -19.47 -6.56
C ASN A 262 -4.49 -17.94 -6.36
N TRP A 263 -4.34 -17.15 -7.43
CA TRP A 263 -4.05 -15.72 -7.30
C TRP A 263 -5.11 -14.93 -6.54
N LYS A 264 -6.42 -15.20 -6.74
CA LYS A 264 -7.50 -14.47 -6.06
C LYS A 264 -7.41 -14.64 -4.55
N ARG A 265 -7.11 -15.87 -4.10
CA ARG A 265 -6.96 -16.24 -2.69
C ARG A 265 -5.70 -15.67 -2.05
N MET A 266 -4.56 -15.77 -2.71
CA MET A 266 -3.31 -15.19 -2.21
C MET A 266 -3.43 -13.66 -2.10
N VAL A 267 -4.02 -12.99 -3.10
CA VAL A 267 -4.29 -11.55 -3.03
C VAL A 267 -5.30 -11.22 -1.93
N LEU A 268 -6.35 -12.02 -1.75
CA LEU A 268 -7.34 -11.81 -0.68
C LEU A 268 -6.71 -11.95 0.71
N GLY A 269 -5.96 -13.01 1.00
CA GLY A 269 -5.29 -13.18 2.29
C GLY A 269 -4.32 -12.03 2.61
N ALA A 270 -3.59 -11.55 1.61
CA ALA A 270 -2.72 -10.38 1.75
C ALA A 270 -3.51 -9.10 2.10
N VAL A 271 -4.68 -8.89 1.49
CA VAL A 271 -5.59 -7.77 1.80
C VAL A 271 -6.21 -7.91 3.19
N LEU A 272 -6.64 -9.11 3.60
CA LEU A 272 -7.23 -9.39 4.92
C LEU A 272 -6.27 -9.05 6.07
N LEU A 273 -4.96 -9.26 5.88
CA LEU A 273 -3.95 -8.86 6.85
C LEU A 273 -3.58 -7.38 6.75
N ALA A 274 -3.37 -6.86 5.54
CA ALA A 274 -3.01 -5.46 5.37
C ALA A 274 -4.08 -4.52 5.96
N SER A 275 -5.37 -4.85 5.82
CA SER A 275 -6.48 -4.06 6.39
C SER A 275 -6.61 -4.13 7.91
N LYS A 276 -6.02 -5.15 8.58
CA LYS A 276 -6.03 -5.24 10.06
C LYS A 276 -4.76 -4.72 10.72
N VAL A 277 -3.64 -4.71 10.00
CA VAL A 277 -2.34 -4.24 10.54
C VAL A 277 -2.08 -2.76 10.21
N TRP A 278 -2.62 -2.25 9.10
CA TRP A 278 -2.37 -0.88 8.64
C TRP A 278 -3.53 0.09 8.83
N ASP A 279 -4.78 -0.39 8.90
CA ASP A 279 -5.95 0.49 8.98
C ASP A 279 -6.44 0.68 10.43
N ASP A 280 -6.54 1.93 10.88
CA ASP A 280 -7.04 2.30 12.21
C ASP A 280 -8.52 1.87 12.41
N GLN A 281 -9.25 1.57 11.32
CA GLN A 281 -10.61 1.04 11.33
C GLN A 281 -10.66 -0.37 10.72
N ALA A 282 -9.90 -1.29 11.31
CA ALA A 282 -9.78 -2.68 10.88
C ALA A 282 -11.13 -3.37 10.60
N VAL A 283 -11.29 -3.83 9.35
CA VAL A 283 -12.51 -4.47 8.83
C VAL A 283 -12.61 -5.93 9.27
N TRP A 284 -13.81 -6.39 9.66
CA TRP A 284 -14.00 -7.73 10.22
C TRP A 284 -14.22 -8.76 9.10
N ASN A 285 -13.84 -10.03 9.32
CA ASN A 285 -13.97 -11.07 8.29
C ASN A 285 -15.42 -11.33 7.85
N VAL A 286 -16.40 -11.02 8.71
CA VAL A 286 -17.83 -11.06 8.37
C VAL A 286 -18.23 -10.00 7.34
N ASP A 287 -17.54 -8.85 7.29
CA ASP A 287 -17.79 -7.80 6.31
C ASP A 287 -17.25 -8.21 4.94
N TYR A 288 -16.07 -8.86 4.90
CA TYR A 288 -15.55 -9.46 3.67
C TYR A 288 -16.48 -10.54 3.09
N CYS A 289 -17.20 -11.28 3.92
CA CYS A 289 -18.24 -12.23 3.47
C CYS A 289 -19.52 -11.54 2.93
N GLN A 290 -19.77 -10.28 3.29
CA GLN A 290 -20.84 -9.47 2.67
C GLN A 290 -20.41 -8.91 1.30
N ILE A 291 -19.13 -8.56 1.17
CA ILE A 291 -18.51 -8.06 -0.08
C ILE A 291 -18.42 -9.19 -1.11
N MET A 292 -17.81 -10.31 -0.72
CA MET A 292 -17.72 -11.54 -1.52
C MET A 292 -18.80 -12.50 -1.04
N ARG A 293 -19.99 -12.31 -1.62
CA ARG A 293 -21.20 -13.06 -1.28
C ARG A 293 -20.94 -14.56 -1.30
N ASP A 294 -21.55 -15.26 -0.35
CA ASP A 294 -21.57 -16.71 -0.22
C ASP A 294 -20.25 -17.39 0.23
N ILE A 295 -19.22 -16.61 0.58
CA ILE A 295 -18.08 -17.11 1.36
C ILE A 295 -18.49 -17.31 2.83
N LYS A 296 -17.93 -18.35 3.46
CA LYS A 296 -18.10 -18.65 4.90
C LYS A 296 -17.11 -17.86 5.77
N VAL A 297 -17.55 -17.44 6.95
CA VAL A 297 -16.68 -16.71 7.90
C VAL A 297 -15.56 -17.62 8.40
N GLU A 298 -15.83 -18.93 8.52
CA GLU A 298 -14.84 -19.96 8.87
C GLU A 298 -13.69 -20.01 7.85
N ASP A 299 -14.01 -19.98 6.56
CA ASP A 299 -13.03 -20.00 5.46
C ASP A 299 -12.13 -18.75 5.47
N MET A 300 -12.70 -17.56 5.70
CA MET A 300 -11.93 -16.33 5.86
C MET A 300 -11.02 -16.36 7.09
N ASN A 301 -11.50 -16.91 8.20
CA ASN A 301 -10.70 -17.10 9.41
C ASN A 301 -9.56 -18.12 9.22
N GLU A 302 -9.76 -19.15 8.40
CA GLU A 302 -8.74 -20.15 8.08
C GLU A 302 -7.71 -19.61 7.09
N LEU A 303 -8.15 -18.90 6.04
CA LEU A 303 -7.27 -18.21 5.09
C LEU A 303 -6.37 -17.19 5.81
N GLU A 304 -6.92 -16.41 6.74
CA GLU A 304 -6.16 -15.44 7.54
C GLU A 304 -5.07 -16.10 8.41
N ARG A 305 -5.41 -17.17 9.14
CA ARG A 305 -4.45 -17.90 9.99
C ARG A 305 -3.33 -18.52 9.18
N ASN A 306 -3.67 -19.23 8.10
CA ASN A 306 -2.67 -19.83 7.20
C ASN A 306 -1.73 -18.75 6.62
N PHE A 307 -2.26 -17.58 6.25
CA PHE A 307 -1.44 -16.49 5.74
C PHE A 307 -0.47 -15.94 6.81
N LEU A 308 -0.93 -15.76 8.06
CA LEU A 308 -0.06 -15.33 9.18
C LEU A 308 1.05 -16.34 9.50
N GLU A 309 0.71 -17.62 9.51
CA GLU A 309 1.65 -18.71 9.77
C GLU A 309 2.71 -18.82 8.67
N LEU A 310 2.32 -18.68 7.40
CA LEU A 310 3.24 -18.65 6.25
C LEU A 310 4.09 -17.36 6.21
N LEU A 311 3.59 -16.25 6.74
CA LEU A 311 4.39 -15.05 7.00
C LEU A 311 5.29 -15.17 8.24
N GLN A 312 5.25 -16.28 8.96
CA GLN A 312 5.95 -16.50 10.24
C GLN A 312 5.65 -15.38 11.26
N PHE A 313 4.43 -14.83 11.21
CA PHE A 313 3.99 -13.64 11.95
C PHE A 313 4.83 -12.36 11.72
N ASN A 314 5.69 -12.33 10.70
CA ASN A 314 6.40 -11.12 10.27
C ASN A 314 5.43 -10.19 9.51
N ILE A 315 4.65 -9.41 10.28
CA ILE A 315 3.69 -8.42 9.79
C ILE A 315 4.26 -6.99 9.78
N ASN A 316 5.39 -6.73 10.44
CA ASN A 316 5.98 -5.39 10.51
C ASN A 316 6.48 -4.94 9.13
N VAL A 317 6.12 -3.72 8.69
CA VAL A 317 6.62 -3.13 7.43
C VAL A 317 7.36 -1.82 7.75
N PRO A 318 8.69 -1.80 7.73
CA PRO A 318 9.46 -0.58 7.98
C PRO A 318 9.11 0.52 6.98
N ALA A 319 9.03 1.78 7.45
CA ALA A 319 8.71 2.94 6.60
C ALA A 319 9.67 3.10 5.40
N SER A 320 10.91 2.61 5.52
CA SER A 320 11.90 2.56 4.44
C SER A 320 11.55 1.52 3.36
N VAL A 321 11.04 0.34 3.74
CA VAL A 321 10.53 -0.68 2.82
C VAL A 321 9.27 -0.16 2.12
N TYR A 322 8.31 0.36 2.89
CA TYR A 322 7.10 0.98 2.34
C TYR A 322 7.43 2.08 1.29
N ALA A 323 8.36 2.98 1.61
CA ALA A 323 8.80 4.02 0.68
C ALA A 323 9.51 3.44 -0.57
N LYS A 324 10.29 2.36 -0.41
CA LYS A 324 10.95 1.66 -1.51
C LYS A 324 9.92 1.07 -2.48
N TYR A 325 8.93 0.33 -1.97
CA TYR A 325 7.81 -0.19 -2.78
C TYR A 325 7.02 0.93 -3.46
N TYR A 326 6.75 2.05 -2.78
CA TYR A 326 6.08 3.21 -3.38
C TYR A 326 6.82 3.78 -4.60
N PHE A 327 8.13 4.06 -4.49
CA PHE A 327 8.90 4.64 -5.59
C PHE A 327 9.15 3.64 -6.75
N ASP A 328 9.28 2.36 -6.44
CA ASP A 328 9.41 1.31 -7.45
C ASP A 328 8.09 1.06 -8.19
N LEU A 329 6.94 1.09 -7.49
CA LEU A 329 5.60 1.02 -8.12
C LEU A 329 5.36 2.19 -9.07
N ARG A 330 5.79 3.41 -8.70
CA ARG A 330 5.78 4.57 -9.60
C ARG A 330 6.67 4.34 -10.82
N SER A 331 7.86 3.76 -10.64
CA SER A 331 8.79 3.46 -11.72
C SER A 331 8.22 2.44 -12.72
N LEU A 332 7.48 1.44 -12.22
CA LEU A 332 6.76 0.46 -13.03
C LEU A 332 5.59 1.09 -13.80
N ALA A 333 4.80 1.94 -13.14
CA ALA A 333 3.71 2.68 -13.78
C ALA A 333 4.24 3.63 -14.87
N ASP A 334 5.39 4.24 -14.64
CA ASP A 334 6.09 5.05 -15.63
C ASP A 334 6.48 4.21 -16.85
N ALA A 335 7.13 3.05 -16.67
CA ALA A 335 7.56 2.22 -17.80
C ALA A 335 6.41 1.72 -18.69
N ASN A 336 5.20 1.61 -18.13
CA ASN A 336 4.00 1.14 -18.82
C ASN A 336 3.06 2.29 -19.26
N ASP A 337 3.56 3.53 -19.25
CA ASP A 337 2.82 4.76 -19.59
C ASP A 337 1.48 4.92 -18.83
N MET A 338 1.38 4.28 -17.67
CA MET A 338 0.32 4.41 -16.68
C MET A 338 0.61 5.53 -15.66
N SER A 339 1.73 6.23 -15.81
CA SER A 339 2.05 7.46 -15.08
C SER A 339 0.98 8.53 -15.31
N PHE A 340 0.46 9.10 -14.23
CA PHE A 340 -0.61 10.10 -14.31
C PHE A 340 -0.08 11.46 -14.75
N PRO A 341 -0.91 12.29 -15.43
CA PRO A 341 -0.53 13.65 -15.76
C PRO A 341 -0.22 14.43 -14.49
N SER A 342 1.01 14.93 -14.37
CA SER A 342 1.36 15.93 -13.37
C SER A 342 0.68 17.24 -13.75
N GLU A 343 -0.16 17.78 -12.88
CA GLU A 343 -0.85 19.05 -13.11
C GLU A 343 0.07 20.24 -12.80
N GLN A 344 -0.28 21.44 -13.28
CA GLN A 344 0.46 22.66 -12.95
C GLN A 344 0.30 23.00 -11.47
N LEU A 345 1.36 23.47 -10.82
CA LEU A 345 1.34 23.89 -9.44
C LEU A 345 0.52 25.19 -9.30
N SER A 346 -0.74 25.08 -8.89
CA SER A 346 -1.59 26.24 -8.58
C SER A 346 -1.08 27.01 -7.37
N VAL A 347 -1.45 28.30 -7.27
CA VAL A 347 -1.09 29.16 -6.13
C VAL A 347 -1.59 28.58 -4.80
N GLU A 348 -2.80 28.04 -4.79
CA GLU A 348 -3.40 27.37 -3.62
C GLU A 348 -2.62 26.12 -3.21
N LYS A 349 -2.24 25.27 -4.18
CA LYS A 349 -1.44 24.06 -3.94
C LYS A 349 -0.03 24.41 -3.47
N ALA A 350 0.58 25.49 -3.98
CA ALA A 350 1.85 26.00 -3.51
C ALA A 350 1.77 26.53 -2.06
N GLN A 351 0.74 27.32 -1.72
CA GLN A 351 0.52 27.82 -0.36
C GLN A 351 0.27 26.67 0.64
N LYS A 352 -0.52 25.66 0.25
CA LYS A 352 -0.75 24.45 1.06
C LYS A 352 0.55 23.67 1.30
N LEU A 353 1.38 23.49 0.28
CA LEU A 353 2.69 22.85 0.40
C LEU A 353 3.67 23.67 1.24
N GLU A 354 3.64 25.01 1.17
CA GLU A 354 4.48 25.86 2.02
C GLU A 354 4.07 25.76 3.49
N ALA A 355 2.76 25.76 3.80
CA ALA A 355 2.26 25.56 5.16
C ALA A 355 2.71 24.21 5.73
N LEU A 356 2.48 23.11 5.00
CA LEU A 356 2.93 21.77 5.41
C LEU A 356 4.45 21.68 5.59
N SER A 357 5.23 22.39 4.78
CA SER A 357 6.69 22.47 4.91
C SER A 357 7.12 23.21 6.17
N ARG A 358 6.44 24.30 6.55
CA ARG A 358 6.69 25.05 7.79
C ARG A 358 6.34 24.21 9.03
N ASP A 359 5.18 23.57 9.05
CA ASP A 359 4.76 22.67 10.14
C ASP A 359 5.74 21.51 10.34
N CYS A 360 6.26 20.96 9.23
CA CYS A 360 7.27 19.91 9.26
C CYS A 360 8.61 20.43 9.79
N ALA A 361 9.07 21.60 9.33
CA ALA A 361 10.29 22.24 9.81
C ALA A 361 10.24 22.57 11.32
N GLN A 362 9.09 22.99 11.84
CA GLN A 362 8.90 23.23 13.28
C GLN A 362 8.95 21.92 14.09
N LYS A 363 8.32 20.84 13.61
CA LYS A 363 8.45 19.51 14.26
C LYS A 363 9.90 19.02 14.31
N PHE A 364 10.75 19.47 13.37
CA PHE A 364 12.20 19.21 13.37
C PHE A 364 13.04 20.19 14.22
N SER A 365 12.51 21.36 14.64
CA SER A 365 13.19 22.22 15.64
C SER A 365 12.86 21.83 17.07
N ASP A 366 11.64 21.35 17.30
CA ASP A 366 11.08 21.14 18.63
C ASP A 366 11.42 19.73 19.16
N GLY A 367 11.83 18.81 18.28
CA GLY A 367 12.44 17.53 18.62
C GLY A 367 13.97 17.63 18.77
N ALA A 368 14.53 16.97 19.80
CA ALA A 368 15.98 16.93 20.02
C ALA A 368 16.74 16.36 18.81
N PRO A 369 17.97 16.82 18.51
CA PRO A 369 18.64 16.55 17.24
C PRO A 369 19.17 15.10 17.14
N LEU A 370 18.29 14.18 16.74
CA LEU A 370 18.70 12.91 16.14
C LEU A 370 19.59 13.21 14.93
N ALA A 371 20.81 12.65 14.92
CA ALA A 371 21.85 12.93 13.94
C ALA A 371 21.58 12.25 12.57
N VAL A 372 20.43 12.58 11.96
CA VAL A 372 20.07 12.19 10.59
C VAL A 372 21.09 12.84 9.65
N LYS A 373 21.98 12.02 9.10
CA LYS A 373 22.95 12.45 8.09
C LYS A 373 22.21 12.99 6.87
N ARG A 374 22.12 14.31 6.76
CA ARG A 374 21.64 14.99 5.56
C ARG A 374 22.49 14.57 4.36
N SER A 375 21.89 14.52 3.18
CA SER A 375 22.66 14.33 1.95
C SER A 375 23.55 15.55 1.72
N SER A 376 24.85 15.32 1.53
CA SER A 376 25.88 16.36 1.43
C SER A 376 25.69 17.34 0.26
N SER A 377 24.77 17.03 -0.66
CA SER A 377 24.28 17.91 -1.71
C SER A 377 23.51 19.14 -1.17
N LEU A 378 22.92 19.07 0.02
CA LEU A 378 22.02 20.10 0.55
C LEU A 378 22.75 21.23 1.30
N ASP A 379 23.82 20.90 2.02
CA ASP A 379 24.46 21.83 2.98
C ASP A 379 25.11 23.04 2.29
N LYS A 380 25.47 22.93 0.99
CA LYS A 380 25.96 24.06 0.17
C LYS A 380 24.88 25.09 -0.19
N ILE A 381 23.60 24.81 0.06
CA ILE A 381 22.48 25.72 -0.24
C ILE A 381 22.09 26.53 1.01
N ALA A 382 22.21 25.94 2.21
CA ALA A 382 21.75 26.53 3.47
C ALA A 382 22.53 27.78 3.92
N GLY A 383 23.71 28.05 3.34
CA GLY A 383 24.53 29.23 3.67
C GLY A 383 23.98 30.57 3.17
N SER A 384 22.84 30.61 2.49
CA SER A 384 22.18 31.84 2.05
C SER A 384 20.71 31.83 2.48
N ASN A 385 20.29 32.84 3.25
CA ASN A 385 18.93 32.97 3.80
C ASN A 385 17.91 33.41 2.73
N ARG A 386 17.81 32.64 1.65
CA ARG A 386 16.91 32.90 0.52
C ARG A 386 15.50 32.46 0.88
N ARG A 387 14.60 33.44 1.05
CA ARG A 387 13.15 33.21 0.89
C ARG A 387 12.89 32.82 -0.56
N SER A 388 12.84 31.52 -0.84
CA SER A 388 12.53 30.96 -2.16
C SER A 388 11.06 31.14 -2.49
N VAL A 389 10.65 32.37 -2.80
CA VAL A 389 9.32 32.67 -3.31
C VAL A 389 9.17 32.02 -4.68
N ALA A 390 8.24 31.06 -4.79
CA ALA A 390 7.82 30.56 -6.09
C ALA A 390 7.04 31.67 -6.81
N ILE A 391 7.68 32.30 -7.82
CA ILE A 391 7.03 33.28 -8.68
C ILE A 391 6.11 32.51 -9.63
N LEU A 392 4.86 32.34 -9.22
CA LEU A 392 3.78 31.84 -10.05
C LEU A 392 3.19 33.02 -10.82
N SER A 393 3.25 32.93 -12.16
CA SER A 393 2.85 33.96 -13.13
C SER A 393 1.50 33.62 -13.78
#